data_AF-A0A848TIT8-F1
#
_entry.id   AF-A0A848TIT8-F1
#
_cell.length_a   1.000
_cell.length_b   1.000
_cell.length_c   1.000
_cell.angle_alpha   90.00
_cell.angle_beta   90.00
_cell.angle_gamma   90.00
#
_symmetry.space_group_name_H-M   'P 1'
#
loop_
_entity.id
_entity.type
_entity.pdbx_description
1 polymer ?
#
loop_
_entity_poly.entity_id
_entity_poly.type
_entity_poly.pdbx_seq_one_letter_code
_entity_poly.pdbx_strand_id
1 'polypeptide(L)'
;ARWLRWFLIASVTLMAAALILALAPERNVLVLVVALSGVWAFGWHLAWQLRSLDIDDSDKCLALFRSNRNAGLIPVLFLAVAHFL
;
A
#
# COMPACT_ATOMS: atom_id res chain seq x y z
N ALA A 1 5.95 15.56 -10.00
CA ALA A 1 5.73 14.37 -9.15
C ALA A 1 5.95 14.55 -7.63
N ARG A 2 6.49 15.68 -7.11
CA ARG A 2 6.79 15.84 -5.67
C ARG A 2 5.56 15.63 -4.76
N TRP A 3 4.41 16.17 -5.15
CA TRP A 3 3.15 15.98 -4.42
C TRP A 3 2.71 14.52 -4.36
N LEU A 4 2.84 13.77 -5.46
CA LEU A 4 2.53 12.34 -5.49
C LEU A 4 3.44 11.50 -4.57
N ARG A 5 4.70 11.91 -4.39
CA ARG A 5 5.59 11.29 -3.39
C ARG A 5 5.08 11.51 -1.98
N TRP A 6 4.63 12.73 -1.66
CA TRP A 6 4.04 13.02 -0.35
C TRP A 6 2.74 12.25 -0.13
N PHE A 7 1.90 12.15 -1.15
CA PHE A 7 0.70 11.34 -1.09
C PHE A 7 1.04 9.87 -0.80
N LEU A 8 2.00 9.28 -1.52
CA LEU A 8 2.49 7.92 -1.27
C LEU A 8 2.94 7.74 0.19
N ILE A 9 3.81 8.63 0.68
CA ILE A 9 4.32 8.58 2.06
C ILE A 9 3.16 8.66 3.05
N ALA A 10 2.22 9.59 2.85
CA ALA A 10 1.05 9.76 3.70
C ALA A 10 0.17 8.50 3.71
N SER A 11 -0.15 7.93 2.54
CA SER A 11 -0.96 6.73 2.43
C SER A 11 -0.33 5.53 3.14
N VAL A 12 0.96 5.29 2.92
CA VAL A 12 1.71 4.18 3.56
C VAL A 12 1.78 4.40 5.08
N THR A 13 2.06 5.62 5.53
CA THR A 13 2.18 5.95 6.95
C THR A 13 0.84 5.81 7.68
N LEU A 14 -0.24 6.34 7.10
CA LEU A 14 -1.58 6.25 7.68
C LEU A 14 -2.05 4.80 7.74
N MET A 15 -1.79 4.00 6.69
CA MET A 15 -2.13 2.58 6.69
C MET A 15 -1.33 1.82 7.76
N ALA A 16 -0.01 2.02 7.84
CA ALA A 16 0.82 1.39 8.86
C ALA A 16 0.34 1.76 10.27
N ALA A 17 0.07 3.04 10.52
CA ALA A 17 -0.46 3.50 11.80
C ALA A 17 -1.81 2.86 12.12
N ALA A 18 -2.73 2.79 11.16
CA ALA A 18 -4.02 2.13 11.35
C ALA A 18 -3.86 0.65 11.75
N LEU A 19 -2.97 -0.09 11.08
CA LEU A 19 -2.73 -1.50 11.40
C LEU A 19 -2.05 -1.70 12.75
N ILE A 20 -1.06 -0.87 13.09
CA ILE A 20 -0.42 -0.93 14.41
C ILE A 20 -1.44 -0.64 15.51
N LEU A 21 -2.25 0.40 15.37
CA LEU A 21 -3.25 0.76 16.37
C LEU A 21 -4.35 -0.29 16.51
N ALA A 22 -4.75 -0.94 15.40
CA ALA A 22 -5.79 -1.96 15.41
C ALA A 22 -5.29 -3.33 15.91
N LEU A 23 -4.07 -3.73 15.56
CA LEU A 23 -3.56 -5.09 15.77
C LEU A 23 -2.51 -5.18 16.89
N ALA A 24 -2.07 -4.06 17.49
CA ALA A 24 -1.15 -4.11 18.64
C ALA A 24 -1.65 -4.93 19.85
N PRO A 25 -2.96 -4.97 20.17
CA PRO A 25 -3.48 -5.81 21.26
C PRO A 25 -3.51 -7.31 20.94
N GLU A 26 -3.25 -7.71 19.69
CA GLU A 26 -3.32 -9.12 19.28
C GLU A 26 -2.25 -9.96 19.96
N ARG A 27 -2.63 -11.19 20.35
CA ARG A 27 -1.73 -12.11 21.06
C ARG A 27 -0.68 -12.73 20.12
N ASN A 28 -1.03 -12.89 18.85
CA ASN A 28 -0.15 -13.48 17.84
C ASN A 28 0.59 -12.38 17.05
N VAL A 29 1.88 -12.20 17.34
CA VAL A 29 2.75 -11.21 16.67
C VAL A 29 2.81 -11.42 15.16
N LEU A 30 2.61 -12.66 14.68
CA LEU A 30 2.61 -12.96 13.23
C LEU A 30 1.48 -12.24 12.49
N VAL A 31 0.34 -11.98 13.13
CA VAL A 31 -0.79 -11.23 12.55
C VAL A 31 -0.31 -9.83 12.15
N LEU A 32 0.36 -9.12 13.07
CA LEU A 32 0.89 -7.78 12.82
C LEU A 32 2.01 -7.79 11.76
N VAL A 33 2.92 -8.77 11.81
CA VAL A 33 4.02 -8.89 10.84
C VAL A 33 3.49 -9.09 9.43
N VAL A 34 2.53 -10.02 9.25
CA VAL A 34 1.93 -10.29 7.95
C VAL A 34 1.15 -9.07 7.45
N ALA A 35 0.34 -8.45 8.29
CA ALA A 35 -0.42 -7.25 7.92
C ALA A 35 0.52 -6.10 7.49
N LEU A 36 1.61 -5.84 8.23
CA LEU A 36 2.59 -4.80 7.90
C LEU A 36 3.40 -5.12 6.64
N SER A 37 3.68 -6.39 6.36
CA SER A 37 4.34 -6.77 5.10
C SER A 37 3.49 -6.40 3.87
N GLY A 38 2.16 -6.42 4.00
CA GLY A 38 1.25 -5.91 2.97
C GLY A 38 1.34 -4.41 2.75
N VAL A 39 1.54 -3.62 3.81
CA VAL A 39 1.77 -2.17 3.71
C VAL A 39 3.08 -1.86 3.00
N TRP A 40 4.12 -2.64 3.30
CA TRP A 40 5.41 -2.51 2.63
C TRP A 40 5.31 -2.85 1.13
N ALA A 41 4.65 -3.96 0.79
CA ALA A 41 4.41 -4.36 -0.59
C ALA A 41 3.58 -3.32 -1.37
N PHE A 42 2.54 -2.77 -0.75
CA PHE A 42 1.73 -1.67 -1.30
C PHE A 42 2.59 -0.43 -1.60
N GLY A 43 3.39 0.02 -0.62
CA GLY A 43 4.28 1.16 -0.78
C GLY A 43 5.32 0.96 -1.87
N TRP A 44 5.90 -0.24 -1.96
CA TRP A 44 6.83 -0.61 -3.03
C TRP A 44 6.16 -0.55 -4.41
N HIS A 45 4.95 -1.07 -4.54
CA HIS A 45 4.20 -1.04 -5.80
C HIS A 45 3.92 0.41 -6.25
N LEU A 46 3.47 1.28 -5.35
CA LEU A 46 3.26 2.71 -5.66
C LEU A 46 4.57 3.42 -6.03
N ALA A 47 5.68 3.08 -5.37
CA ALA A 47 6.98 3.67 -5.68
C ALA A 47 7.44 3.27 -7.09
N TRP A 48 7.17 2.03 -7.51
CA TRP A 48 7.43 1.58 -8.87
C TRP A 48 6.55 2.29 -9.90
N GLN A 49 5.24 2.44 -9.64
CA GLN A 49 4.35 3.23 -10.50
C GLN A 49 4.86 4.66 -10.68
N LEU A 50 5.25 5.31 -9.58
CA LEU A 50 5.70 6.69 -9.61
C LEU A 50 7.06 6.88 -10.31
N ARG A 51 7.92 5.86 -10.32
CA ARG A 51 9.15 5.86 -11.13
C ARG A 51 8.85 5.76 -12.62
N SER A 52 7.80 5.06 -13.00
CA SER A 52 7.38 4.92 -14.40
C SER A 52 6.51 6.06 -14.90
N LEU A 53 6.09 6.99 -14.03
CA LEU A 53 5.18 8.09 -14.39
C LEU A 53 5.80 9.00 -15.46
N ASP A 54 5.07 9.16 -16.54
CA ASP A 54 5.26 10.19 -17.56
C ASP A 54 4.00 11.06 -17.58
N ILE A 55 4.14 12.35 -17.34
CA ILE A 55 3.01 13.28 -17.21
C ILE A 55 2.55 13.82 -18.57
N ASP A 56 3.39 13.70 -19.60
CA ASP A 56 3.09 14.16 -20.95
C ASP A 56 2.40 13.06 -21.79
N ASP A 57 2.34 11.83 -21.26
CA ASP A 57 1.62 10.69 -21.81
C ASP A 57 0.30 10.44 -21.04
N SER A 58 -0.82 10.89 -21.63
CA SER A 58 -2.15 10.78 -21.03
C SER A 58 -2.64 9.33 -20.90
N ASP A 59 -2.29 8.47 -21.86
CA ASP A 59 -2.74 7.07 -21.86
C ASP A 59 -2.04 6.30 -20.74
N LYS A 60 -0.74 6.55 -20.55
CA LYS A 60 0.02 6.01 -19.43
C LYS A 60 -0.49 6.54 -18.08
N CYS A 61 -0.83 7.82 -17.98
CA CYS A 61 -1.44 8.39 -16.77
C CYS A 61 -2.74 7.68 -16.40
N LEU A 62 -3.62 7.45 -17.38
CA LEU A 62 -4.89 6.75 -17.16
C LEU A 62 -4.67 5.27 -16.78
N ALA A 63 -3.70 4.60 -17.42
CA ALA A 63 -3.35 3.23 -17.10
C ALA A 63 -2.82 3.09 -15.66
N LEU A 64 -1.88 3.97 -15.25
CA LEU A 64 -1.36 4.03 -13.89
C LEU A 64 -2.47 4.33 -12.88
N PHE A 65 -3.36 5.28 -13.18
CA PHE A 65 -4.49 5.59 -12.31
C PHE A 65 -5.41 4.39 -12.10
N ARG A 66 -5.77 3.66 -13.18
CA ARG A 66 -6.59 2.44 -13.08
C ARG A 66 -5.88 1.32 -12.31
N SER A 67 -4.55 1.25 -12.41
CA SER A 67 -3.76 0.25 -11.69
C SER A 67 -3.78 0.44 -10.16
N ASN A 68 -4.15 1.63 -9.65
CA ASN A 68 -4.34 1.84 -8.21
C ASN A 68 -5.40 0.92 -7.60
N ARG A 69 -6.42 0.50 -8.37
CA ARG A 69 -7.37 -0.51 -7.91
C ARG A 69 -6.66 -1.83 -7.56
N ASN A 70 -5.69 -2.24 -8.39
CA ASN A 70 -4.92 -3.46 -8.17
C ASN A 70 -3.94 -3.28 -7.01
N ALA A 71 -3.34 -2.10 -6.88
CA ALA A 71 -2.48 -1.77 -5.73
C ALA A 71 -3.25 -1.92 -4.41
N GLY A 72 -4.51 -1.46 -4.36
CA GLY A 72 -5.39 -1.61 -3.20
C GLY A 72 -5.71 -3.06 -2.82
N LEU A 73 -5.63 -4.02 -3.75
CA LEU A 73 -5.82 -5.45 -3.45
C LEU A 73 -4.63 -6.06 -2.71
N ILE A 74 -3.44 -5.44 -2.77
CA ILE A 74 -2.25 -5.90 -2.06
C ILE A 74 -2.51 -5.94 -0.55
N PRO A 75 -2.81 -4.82 0.16
CA PRO A 75 -3.04 -4.87 1.59
C PRO A 75 -4.25 -5.74 1.96
N VAL A 76 -5.28 -5.83 1.12
CA VAL A 76 -6.44 -6.72 1.33
C VAL A 76 -6.01 -8.18 1.41
N LEU A 77 -5.16 -8.65 0.49
CA LEU A 77 -4.65 -10.02 0.50
C LEU A 77 -3.91 -10.33 1.81
N PHE A 78 -3.00 -9.45 2.22
CA PHE A 78 -2.23 -9.66 3.45
C PHE A 78 -3.10 -9.60 4.71
N LEU A 79 -4.09 -8.72 4.76
CA LEU A 79 -5.08 -8.69 5.84
C LEU A 79 -5.94 -9.96 5.87
N ALA A 80 -6.34 -10.49 4.70
CA ALA A 80 -7.07 -11.74 4.62
C ALA A 80 -6.24 -12.91 5.16
N VAL A 81 -4.95 -12.99 4.81
CA VAL A 81 -4.03 -14.00 5.37
C VAL A 81 -3.88 -13.80 6.89
N ALA A 82 -3.66 -12.57 7.34
CA ALA A 82 -3.51 -12.25 8.76
C ALA A 82 -4.75 -12.61 9.59
N HIS A 83 -5.95 -12.53 9.00
CA HIS A 83 -7.20 -12.93 9.65
C HIS A 83 -7.29 -14.43 9.96
N PHE A 84 -6.58 -15.28 9.22
CA PHE A 84 -6.56 -16.73 9.42
C PHE A 84 -5.40 -17.22 10.31
N LEU A 85 -4.56 -16.30 10.85
CA LEU A 85 -3.44 -16.59 11.75
C LEU A 85 -3.82 -16.40 13.22
#